data_AF-A0A8H5LPA7-F1
#
_entry.id   AF-A0A8H5LPA7-F1
#
_cell.length_a   1.000
_cell.length_b   1.000
_cell.length_c   1.000
_cell.angle_alpha   90.00
_cell.angle_beta   90.00
_cell.angle_gamma   90.00
#
_symmetry.space_group_name_H-M   'P 1'
#
loop_
_entity.id
_entity.type
_entity.pdbx_description
1 polymer ?
#
loop_
_entity_poly.entity_id
_entity_poly.type
_entity_poly.pdbx_seq_one_letter_code
_entity_poly.pdbx_strand_id
1 'polypeptide(L)'
;MAISSSTKVRTVRTNQKKPTKFKPQGPHKSNNQPRTSAKPTQTRRENLTLFDWLQVLDYVDDHPDLTQPQIVRYCETRSDNEGGSLKFSQGTLSKKLKPEAKEELRQCAQSHPDALSGKQARIVTRPDVEKCLILWVEDMECRGETVSGPMLVEKRQRIEEMLEVPDEQRLTGTGWITSFKKACVVLNMVILVKLTVNRHLLYKVPNARAPPPRRSWVS
;
A
#
# COMPACT_ATOMS: atom_id res chain seq x y z
N MET A 1 42.56 -65.20 22.08
CA MET A 1 41.96 -64.13 22.89
C MET A 1 40.76 -63.60 22.12
N ALA A 2 39.56 -63.74 22.70
CA ALA A 2 38.31 -63.17 22.18
C ALA A 2 38.35 -61.64 22.28
N ILE A 3 37.60 -60.91 21.44
CA ILE A 3 36.39 -60.09 21.74
C ILE A 3 36.27 -59.20 20.46
N SER A 4 35.15 -58.77 19.89
CA SER A 4 33.72 -59.02 19.98
C SER A 4 33.09 -58.11 18.90
N SER A 5 32.18 -58.65 18.11
CA SER A 5 31.45 -57.93 17.06
C SER A 5 30.43 -56.97 17.69
N SER A 6 30.48 -55.67 17.36
CA SER A 6 29.43 -54.72 17.77
C SER A 6 28.48 -54.42 16.61
N THR A 7 27.32 -55.08 16.65
CA THR A 7 26.21 -54.91 15.71
C THR A 7 25.47 -53.61 16.00
N LYS A 8 25.48 -52.66 15.06
CA LYS A 8 24.78 -51.38 15.17
C LYS A 8 23.29 -51.59 14.90
N VAL A 9 22.50 -51.69 15.98
CA VAL A 9 21.04 -51.81 15.95
C VAL A 9 20.41 -50.59 15.29
N ARG A 10 19.62 -50.83 14.25
CA ARG A 10 18.85 -49.82 13.50
C ARG A 10 17.55 -49.55 14.26
N THR A 11 17.47 -48.41 14.96
CA THR A 11 16.25 -47.99 15.66
C THR A 11 15.19 -47.54 14.65
N VAL A 12 14.07 -48.26 14.60
CA VAL A 12 12.87 -47.89 13.86
C VAL A 12 12.20 -46.71 14.58
N ARG A 13 12.16 -45.54 13.93
CA ARG A 13 11.40 -44.37 14.43
C ARG A 13 9.91 -44.64 14.26
N THR A 14 9.22 -44.88 15.37
CA THR A 14 7.76 -44.95 15.44
C THR A 14 7.15 -43.56 15.32
N ASN A 15 6.32 -43.35 14.30
CA ASN A 15 5.64 -42.09 14.01
C ASN A 15 4.36 -42.00 14.86
N GLN A 16 4.48 -41.67 16.15
CA GLN A 16 3.32 -41.43 17.01
C GLN A 16 2.77 -40.01 16.80
N LYS A 17 1.62 -39.91 16.12
CA LYS A 17 0.83 -38.67 16.03
C LYS A 17 0.38 -38.27 17.44
N LYS A 18 0.78 -37.08 17.89
CA LYS A 18 0.30 -36.47 19.14
C LYS A 18 -1.22 -36.23 19.07
N PRO A 19 -2.00 -36.57 20.10
CA PRO A 19 -3.42 -36.23 20.16
C PRO A 19 -3.60 -34.72 20.31
N THR A 20 -4.37 -34.12 19.40
CA THR A 20 -4.74 -32.71 19.45
C THR A 20 -5.69 -32.43 20.61
N LYS A 21 -5.29 -31.54 21.52
CA LYS A 21 -6.13 -31.04 22.62
C LYS A 21 -7.36 -30.33 22.03
N PHE A 22 -8.55 -30.86 22.25
CA PHE A 22 -9.81 -30.18 21.95
C PHE A 22 -9.95 -28.95 22.87
N LYS A 23 -10.23 -27.79 22.28
CA LYS A 23 -10.61 -26.59 23.05
C LYS A 23 -12.02 -26.80 23.63
N PRO A 24 -12.29 -26.43 24.88
CA PRO A 24 -13.64 -26.48 25.44
C PRO A 24 -14.55 -25.54 24.65
N GLN A 25 -15.67 -26.07 24.15
CA GLN A 25 -16.73 -25.26 23.57
C GLN A 25 -17.37 -24.43 24.69
N GLY A 26 -17.51 -23.13 24.47
CA GLY A 26 -18.17 -22.23 25.41
C GLY A 26 -19.64 -22.61 25.65
N PRO A 27 -20.24 -22.09 26.73
CA PRO A 27 -21.60 -22.46 27.13
C PRO A 27 -22.61 -22.21 25.99
N HIS A 28 -23.41 -23.24 25.70
CA HIS A 28 -24.55 -23.16 24.80
C HIS A 28 -25.53 -22.09 25.33
N LYS A 29 -25.81 -21.07 24.53
CA LYS A 29 -26.83 -20.06 24.87
C LYS A 29 -28.19 -20.75 25.01
N SER A 30 -28.76 -20.72 26.21
CA SER A 30 -30.11 -21.23 26.46
C SER A 30 -31.14 -20.34 25.76
N ASN A 31 -32.15 -20.97 25.16
CA ASN A 31 -33.12 -20.36 24.24
C ASN A 31 -34.19 -19.48 24.95
N ASN A 32 -33.97 -19.11 26.21
CA ASN A 32 -34.92 -18.39 27.07
C ASN A 32 -34.54 -16.90 27.27
N GLN A 33 -34.08 -16.23 26.21
CA GLN A 33 -33.95 -14.77 26.24
C GLN A 33 -35.19 -14.11 25.62
N PRO A 34 -35.74 -13.04 26.23
CA PRO A 34 -36.86 -12.30 25.65
C PRO A 34 -36.47 -11.74 24.28
N ARG A 35 -37.31 -11.98 23.27
CA ARG A 35 -37.11 -11.53 21.88
C ARG A 35 -37.25 -10.01 21.83
N THR A 36 -36.12 -9.30 21.81
CA THR A 36 -36.09 -7.85 21.60
C THR A 36 -36.35 -7.50 20.14
N SER A 37 -37.18 -6.48 19.88
CA SER A 37 -37.40 -5.91 18.54
C SER A 37 -36.36 -4.84 18.16
N ALA A 38 -35.34 -4.63 19.00
CA ALA A 38 -34.27 -3.68 18.73
C ALA A 38 -33.52 -4.08 17.46
N LYS A 39 -33.61 -3.24 16.43
CA LYS A 39 -32.79 -3.37 15.23
C LYS A 39 -31.35 -3.00 15.61
N PRO A 40 -30.33 -3.77 15.20
CA PRO A 40 -28.95 -3.38 15.41
C PRO A 40 -28.68 -2.08 14.63
N THR A 41 -28.40 -0.99 15.33
CA THR A 41 -27.89 0.27 14.76
C THR A 41 -26.42 0.08 14.39
N GLN A 42 -26.10 -0.91 13.56
CA GLN A 42 -24.74 -1.10 13.07
C GLN A 42 -24.58 -0.42 11.71
N THR A 43 -24.49 0.91 11.71
CA THR A 43 -23.65 1.56 10.70
C THR A 43 -22.22 1.12 11.03
N ARG A 44 -21.68 0.20 10.23
CA ARG A 44 -20.27 -0.22 10.34
C ARG A 44 -19.43 1.06 10.38
N ARG A 45 -18.62 1.25 11.42
CA ARG A 45 -17.70 2.39 11.49
C ARG A 45 -16.76 2.28 10.29
N GLU A 46 -16.92 3.20 9.35
CA GLU A 46 -16.00 3.30 8.23
C GLU A 46 -14.81 4.15 8.66
N ASN A 47 -13.61 3.68 8.34
CA ASN A 47 -12.42 4.49 8.52
C ASN A 47 -12.49 5.67 7.54
N LEU A 48 -12.20 6.86 8.04
CA LEU A 48 -12.02 8.06 7.23
C LEU A 48 -10.94 7.82 6.16
N THR A 49 -11.17 8.35 4.97
CA THR A 49 -10.19 8.36 3.89
C THR A 49 -9.06 9.35 4.20
N LEU A 50 -7.95 9.24 3.47
CA LEU A 50 -6.87 10.22 3.56
C LEU A 50 -7.36 11.63 3.22
N PHE A 51 -8.24 11.75 2.22
CA PHE A 51 -8.87 13.02 1.86
C PHE A 51 -9.70 13.62 3.00
N ASP A 52 -10.52 12.80 3.67
CA ASP A 52 -11.29 13.26 4.82
C ASP A 52 -10.38 13.76 5.94
N TRP A 53 -9.26 13.07 6.19
CA TRP A 53 -8.28 13.52 7.18
C TRP A 53 -7.62 14.84 6.80
N LEU A 54 -7.27 15.05 5.53
CA LEU A 54 -6.70 16.32 5.08
C LEU A 54 -7.69 17.47 5.27
N GLN A 55 -8.96 17.29 4.89
CA GLN A 55 -10.00 18.30 5.13
C GLN A 55 -10.16 18.63 6.63
N VAL A 56 -10.12 17.61 7.49
CA VAL A 56 -10.19 17.82 8.95
C VAL A 56 -8.98 18.62 9.44
N LEU A 57 -7.78 18.36 8.90
CA LEU A 57 -6.56 19.08 9.27
C LEU A 57 -6.60 20.54 8.79
N ASP A 58 -7.03 20.78 7.55
CA ASP A 58 -7.18 22.13 7.01
C ASP A 58 -8.20 22.92 7.84
N TYR A 59 -9.34 22.30 8.19
CA TYR A 59 -10.33 22.93 9.06
C TYR A 59 -9.80 23.28 10.45
N VAL A 60 -8.94 22.44 11.03
CA VAL A 60 -8.29 22.74 12.32
C VAL A 60 -7.34 23.93 12.18
N ASP A 61 -6.57 23.98 11.10
CA ASP A 61 -5.60 25.05 10.85
C ASP A 61 -6.32 26.40 10.59
N ASP A 62 -7.49 26.37 9.96
CA ASP A 62 -8.35 27.56 9.74
C ASP A 62 -9.09 28.04 11.01
N HIS A 63 -9.24 27.19 12.03
CA HIS A 63 -10.02 27.48 13.23
C HIS A 63 -9.21 27.24 14.53
N PRO A 64 -8.18 28.05 14.80
CA PRO A 64 -7.31 27.88 15.98
C PRO A 64 -8.06 28.08 17.31
N ASP A 65 -9.17 28.81 17.30
CA ASP A 65 -9.98 29.12 18.50
C ASP A 65 -10.89 27.95 18.91
N LEU A 66 -11.10 26.96 18.03
CA LEU A 66 -11.97 25.83 18.31
C LEU A 66 -11.22 24.73 19.07
N THR A 67 -11.87 24.24 20.12
CA THR A 67 -11.37 23.08 20.85
C THR A 67 -11.59 21.79 20.06
N GLN A 68 -10.71 20.79 20.24
CA GLN A 68 -10.86 19.46 19.61
C GLN A 68 -12.28 18.84 19.71
N PRO A 69 -12.97 18.84 20.88
CA PRO A 69 -14.32 18.30 20.96
C PRO A 69 -15.34 19.10 20.13
N GLN A 70 -15.16 20.43 19.99
CA GLN A 70 -16.02 21.24 19.10
C GLN A 70 -15.78 20.89 17.63
N ILE A 71 -14.53 20.64 17.24
CA ILE A 71 -14.19 20.21 15.87
C ILE A 71 -14.77 18.84 15.57
N VAL A 72 -14.64 17.87 16.50
CA VAL A 72 -15.26 16.54 16.35
C VAL A 72 -16.78 16.67 16.18
N ARG A 73 -17.44 17.47 17.02
CA ARG A 73 -18.88 17.70 16.92
C ARG A 73 -19.27 18.33 15.58
N TYR A 74 -18.50 19.32 15.11
CA TYR A 74 -18.71 19.94 13.81
C TYR A 74 -18.64 18.90 12.70
N CYS A 75 -17.57 18.10 12.62
CA CYS A 75 -17.36 17.07 11.62
C CYS A 75 -18.46 15.98 11.63
N GLU A 76 -19.01 15.66 12.81
CA GLU A 76 -20.13 14.73 12.93
C GLU A 76 -21.44 15.33 12.40
N THR A 77 -21.70 16.62 12.66
CA THR A 77 -22.93 17.32 12.25
C THR A 77 -22.88 17.87 10.83
N ARG A 78 -21.69 17.93 10.23
CA ARG A 78 -21.46 18.40 8.86
C ARG A 78 -22.25 17.53 7.88
N SER A 79 -23.08 18.17 7.07
CA SER A 79 -23.97 17.53 6.09
C SER A 79 -23.77 18.13 4.71
N ASP A 80 -22.52 18.44 4.39
CA ASP A 80 -22.16 19.13 3.16
C ASP A 80 -22.33 18.18 1.96
N ASN A 81 -22.66 18.75 0.80
CA ASN A 81 -22.92 18.04 -0.45
C ASN A 81 -21.72 17.22 -0.98
N GLU A 82 -20.52 17.37 -0.42
CA GLU A 82 -19.28 16.75 -0.90
C GLU A 82 -18.74 15.62 0.00
N GLY A 83 -19.19 15.49 1.24
CA GLY A 83 -18.65 14.52 2.17
C GLY A 83 -19.43 14.50 3.47
N GLY A 84 -20.30 13.50 3.62
CA GLY A 84 -21.23 13.38 4.74
C GLY A 84 -20.56 13.25 6.12
N SER A 85 -21.39 13.04 7.15
CA SER A 85 -20.99 12.96 8.57
C SER A 85 -19.71 12.14 8.81
N LEU A 86 -18.64 12.83 9.22
CA LEU A 86 -17.34 12.23 9.53
C LEU A 86 -17.30 11.84 11.01
N LYS A 87 -17.32 10.54 11.28
CA LYS A 87 -17.35 10.00 12.65
C LYS A 87 -15.98 9.53 13.10
N PHE A 88 -15.36 10.26 14.04
CA PHE A 88 -14.12 9.87 14.69
C PHE A 88 -14.07 10.38 16.14
N SER A 89 -13.22 9.75 16.96
CA SER A 89 -13.07 10.17 18.36
C SER A 89 -12.09 11.33 18.50
N GLN A 90 -12.23 12.13 19.58
CA GLN A 90 -11.26 13.15 19.96
C GLN A 90 -9.83 12.58 20.08
N GLY A 91 -9.68 11.38 20.64
CA GLY A 91 -8.37 10.72 20.76
C GLY A 91 -7.74 10.39 19.40
N THR A 92 -8.56 10.12 18.38
CA THR A 92 -8.07 9.94 17.01
C THR A 92 -7.57 11.26 16.43
N LEU A 93 -8.33 12.34 16.64
CA LEU A 93 -7.93 13.68 16.21
C LEU A 93 -6.60 14.10 16.86
N SER A 94 -6.48 13.96 18.18
CA SER A 94 -5.24 14.28 18.89
C SER A 94 -4.03 13.53 18.33
N LYS A 95 -4.16 12.24 18.00
CA LYS A 95 -3.09 11.47 17.36
C LYS A 95 -2.71 12.01 15.98
N LYS A 96 -3.70 12.43 15.19
CA LYS A 96 -3.49 12.99 13.84
C LYS A 96 -2.96 14.42 13.85
N LEU A 97 -3.16 15.17 14.92
CA LEU A 97 -2.61 16.52 15.10
C LEU A 97 -1.12 16.55 15.47
N LYS A 98 -0.52 15.41 15.83
CA LYS A 98 0.92 15.33 16.04
C LYS A 98 1.67 15.75 14.76
N PRO A 99 2.78 16.51 14.86
CA PRO A 99 3.50 17.02 13.69
C PRO A 99 3.95 15.89 12.76
N GLU A 100 4.49 14.81 13.34
CA GLU A 100 4.88 13.59 12.61
C GLU A 100 3.70 13.00 11.82
N ALA A 101 2.54 12.85 12.46
CA ALA A 101 1.36 12.26 11.84
C ALA A 101 0.75 13.17 10.76
N LYS A 102 0.77 14.49 10.95
CA LYS A 102 0.33 15.47 9.92
C LYS A 102 1.21 15.36 8.68
N GLU A 103 2.53 15.32 8.87
CA GLU A 103 3.49 15.24 7.78
C GLU A 103 3.39 13.90 7.04
N GLU A 104 3.29 12.78 7.75
CA GLU A 104 3.06 11.45 7.15
C GLU A 104 1.78 11.41 6.28
N LEU A 105 0.69 12.04 6.73
CA LEU A 105 -0.55 12.11 5.95
C LEU A 105 -0.35 12.91 4.65
N ARG A 106 0.34 14.06 4.73
CA ARG A 106 0.64 14.88 3.55
C ARG A 106 1.57 14.17 2.58
N GLN A 107 2.60 13.47 3.07
CA GLN A 107 3.49 12.66 2.23
C GLN A 107 2.76 11.49 1.59
N CYS A 108 1.87 10.81 2.34
CA CYS A 108 1.05 9.73 1.80
C CYS A 108 0.18 10.24 0.65
N ALA A 109 -0.40 11.45 0.77
CA ALA A 109 -1.23 12.05 -0.27
C ALA A 109 -0.47 12.30 -1.58
N GLN A 110 0.84 12.58 -1.49
CA GLN A 110 1.71 12.80 -2.64
C GLN A 110 2.27 11.50 -3.23
N SER A 111 2.21 10.39 -2.50
CA SER A 111 2.91 9.15 -2.85
C SER A 111 2.29 8.39 -4.03
N HIS A 112 0.96 8.39 -4.17
CA HIS A 112 0.28 7.70 -5.27
C HIS A 112 -1.05 8.36 -5.65
N PRO A 113 -1.55 8.19 -6.88
CA PRO A 113 -2.72 8.94 -7.36
C PRO A 113 -4.02 8.58 -6.66
N ASP A 114 -4.13 7.35 -6.15
CA ASP A 114 -5.28 6.87 -5.37
C ASP A 114 -5.09 7.07 -3.85
N ALA A 115 -4.08 7.87 -3.45
CA ALA A 115 -3.76 8.05 -2.03
C ALA A 115 -4.90 8.66 -1.25
N LEU A 116 -5.59 9.62 -1.87
CA LEU A 116 -6.72 10.33 -1.28
C LEU A 116 -7.90 9.40 -0.93
N SER A 117 -8.13 8.37 -1.74
CA SER A 117 -9.17 7.34 -1.52
C SER A 117 -8.76 6.27 -0.50
N GLY A 118 -7.46 6.15 -0.24
CA GLY A 118 -6.90 5.19 0.71
C GLY A 118 -7.35 5.46 2.14
N LYS A 119 -7.96 4.47 2.79
CA LYS A 119 -8.34 4.53 4.23
C LYS A 119 -7.14 4.32 5.16
N GLN A 120 -6.06 3.70 4.68
CA GLN A 120 -4.82 3.45 5.41
C GLN A 120 -3.65 3.47 4.42
N ALA A 121 -2.48 3.95 4.86
CA ALA A 121 -1.23 3.71 4.14
C ALA A 121 -1.12 2.20 3.91
N ARG A 122 -1.01 1.78 2.65
CA ARG A 122 -0.80 0.36 2.35
C ARG A 122 0.55 0.02 2.96
N ILE A 123 0.54 -0.83 3.99
CA ILE A 123 1.74 -1.50 4.50
C ILE A 123 2.12 -2.56 3.45
N VAL A 124 2.45 -2.12 2.23
CA VAL A 124 3.34 -2.91 1.38
C VAL A 124 4.66 -2.77 2.09
N THR A 125 5.14 -3.87 2.64
CA THR A 125 6.10 -3.91 3.76
C THR A 125 7.38 -3.12 3.51
N ARG A 126 7.66 -2.76 2.24
CA ARG A 126 8.88 -2.07 1.81
C ARG A 126 8.62 -1.21 0.55
N PRO A 127 8.50 0.13 0.66
CA PRO A 127 8.21 1.01 -0.48
C PRO A 127 9.36 1.12 -1.48
N ASP A 128 10.59 0.83 -1.06
CA ASP A 128 11.79 0.70 -1.88
C ASP A 128 11.68 -0.48 -2.87
N VAL A 129 11.24 -1.65 -2.41
CA VAL A 129 11.01 -2.83 -3.26
C VAL A 129 9.92 -2.52 -4.31
N GLU A 130 8.85 -1.85 -3.89
CA GLU A 130 7.73 -1.49 -4.78
C GLU A 130 8.15 -0.48 -5.84
N LYS A 131 8.93 0.55 -5.48
CA LYS A 131 9.48 1.52 -6.45
C LYS A 131 10.35 0.85 -7.50
N CYS A 132 11.28 -0.02 -7.09
CA CYS A 132 12.12 -0.78 -8.02
C CYS A 132 11.28 -1.66 -8.97
N LEU A 133 10.19 -2.25 -8.45
CA LEU A 133 9.30 -3.09 -9.24
C LEU A 133 8.49 -2.27 -10.25
N ILE A 134 8.00 -1.07 -9.86
CA ILE A 134 7.30 -0.14 -10.75
C ILE A 134 8.22 0.30 -11.89
N LEU A 135 9.44 0.76 -11.58
CA LEU A 135 10.42 1.19 -12.59
C LEU A 135 10.76 0.07 -13.58
N TRP A 136 10.83 -1.18 -13.09
CA TRP A 136 11.06 -2.32 -13.97
C TRP A 136 9.85 -2.61 -14.89
N VAL A 137 8.62 -2.50 -14.38
CA VAL A 137 7.41 -2.64 -15.22
C VAL A 137 7.38 -1.58 -16.31
N GLU A 138 7.73 -0.33 -15.99
CA GLU A 138 7.83 0.77 -16.97
C GLU A 138 8.86 0.48 -18.06
N ASP A 139 10.03 -0.04 -17.71
CA ASP A 139 11.05 -0.45 -18.69
C ASP A 139 10.55 -1.57 -19.61
N MET A 140 9.82 -2.54 -19.08
CA MET A 140 9.21 -3.62 -19.88
C MET A 140 8.12 -3.08 -20.83
N GLU A 141 7.27 -2.17 -20.35
CA GLU A 141 6.23 -1.54 -21.16
C GLU A 141 6.83 -0.65 -22.27
N CYS A 142 7.91 0.09 -21.97
CA CYS A 142 8.64 0.88 -22.97
C CYS A 142 9.26 0.01 -24.07
N ARG A 143 9.60 -1.25 -23.75
CA ARG A 143 10.08 -2.25 -24.72
C ARG A 143 8.94 -2.96 -25.46
N GLY A 144 7.69 -2.70 -25.10
CA GLY A 144 6.51 -3.38 -25.66
C GLY A 144 6.31 -4.81 -25.17
N GLU A 145 6.96 -5.20 -24.07
CA GLU A 145 6.82 -6.53 -23.48
C GLU A 145 5.66 -6.57 -22.46
N THR A 146 4.88 -7.65 -22.47
CA THR A 146 3.78 -7.83 -21.51
C THR A 146 4.27 -8.52 -20.24
N VAL A 147 4.12 -7.85 -19.10
CA VAL A 147 4.52 -8.38 -17.80
C VAL A 147 3.49 -9.38 -17.26
N SER A 148 3.90 -10.64 -17.09
CA SER A 148 3.06 -11.70 -16.51
C SER A 148 3.16 -11.76 -14.98
N GLY A 149 2.17 -12.37 -14.33
CA GLY A 149 2.13 -12.55 -12.87
C GLY A 149 3.35 -13.29 -12.30
N PRO A 150 3.78 -14.44 -12.87
CA PRO A 150 5.00 -15.12 -12.44
C PRO A 150 6.27 -14.28 -12.59
N MET A 151 6.36 -13.45 -13.64
CA MET A 151 7.50 -12.54 -13.83
C MET A 151 7.59 -11.51 -12.70
N LEU A 152 6.44 -11.00 -12.24
CA LEU A 152 6.40 -10.08 -11.09
C LEU A 152 6.89 -10.74 -9.81
N VAL A 153 6.53 -12.01 -9.58
CA VAL A 153 6.99 -12.77 -8.40
C VAL A 153 8.51 -12.95 -8.46
N GLU A 154 9.02 -13.44 -9.58
CA GLU A 154 10.45 -13.68 -9.76
C GLU A 154 11.26 -12.39 -9.68
N LYS A 155 10.79 -11.31 -10.35
CA LYS A 155 11.48 -10.03 -10.31
C LYS A 155 11.49 -9.43 -8.91
N ARG A 156 10.36 -9.50 -8.20
CA ARG A 156 10.27 -9.04 -6.81
C ARG A 156 11.28 -9.78 -5.94
N GLN A 157 11.38 -11.10 -6.06
CA GLN A 157 12.34 -11.89 -5.31
C GLN A 157 13.79 -11.43 -5.56
N ARG A 158 14.15 -11.15 -6.83
CA ARG A 158 15.48 -10.62 -7.17
C ARG A 158 15.71 -9.21 -6.60
N ILE A 159 14.69 -8.36 -6.57
CA ILE A 159 14.78 -7.02 -5.95
C ILE A 159 14.94 -7.15 -4.43
N GLU A 160 14.21 -8.07 -3.79
CA GLU A 160 14.31 -8.34 -2.36
C GLU A 160 15.68 -8.91 -1.98
N GLU A 161 16.28 -9.73 -2.84
CA GLU A 161 17.67 -10.19 -2.69
C GLU A 161 18.68 -9.05 -2.85
N MET A 162 18.51 -8.21 -3.87
CA MET A 162 19.38 -7.06 -4.14
C MET A 162 19.32 -5.99 -3.03
N LEU A 163 18.17 -5.84 -2.37
CA LEU A 163 17.96 -4.92 -1.24
C LEU A 163 18.20 -5.59 0.12
N GLU A 164 18.75 -6.81 0.12
CA GLU A 164 19.09 -7.60 1.31
C GLU A 164 17.93 -7.69 2.30
N VAL A 165 16.71 -7.88 1.79
CA VAL A 165 15.50 -7.97 2.61
C VAL A 165 15.52 -9.27 3.41
N PRO A 166 15.44 -9.22 4.76
CA PRO A 166 15.33 -10.42 5.59
C PRO A 166 14.08 -11.22 5.24
N ASP A 167 14.17 -12.55 5.27
CA ASP A 167 13.07 -13.45 4.88
C ASP A 167 11.79 -13.19 5.69
N GLU A 168 11.91 -12.73 6.94
CA GLU A 168 10.77 -12.41 7.81
C GLU A 168 9.95 -11.20 7.31
N GLN A 169 10.58 -10.32 6.53
CA GLN A 169 9.95 -9.13 5.95
C GLN A 169 9.45 -9.35 4.52
N ARG A 170 9.80 -10.50 3.90
CA ARG A 170 9.40 -10.82 2.54
C ARG A 170 7.91 -11.14 2.47
N LEU A 171 7.27 -10.63 1.42
CA LEU A 171 5.86 -10.90 1.18
C LEU A 171 5.70 -12.31 0.61
N THR A 172 5.06 -13.19 1.37
CA THR A 172 4.80 -14.56 0.93
C THR A 172 3.46 -14.65 0.18
N GLY A 173 3.44 -15.45 -0.89
CA GLY A 173 2.25 -15.71 -1.71
C GLY A 173 2.00 -14.69 -2.84
N THR A 174 0.92 -14.92 -3.60
CA THR A 174 0.58 -14.15 -4.81
C THR A 174 -0.51 -13.09 -4.58
N GLY A 175 -1.05 -12.99 -3.37
CA GLY A 175 -2.18 -12.09 -3.05
C GLY A 175 -1.86 -10.61 -3.25
N TRP A 176 -0.58 -10.23 -3.15
CA TRP A 176 -0.13 -8.86 -3.38
C TRP A 176 -0.17 -8.44 -4.86
N ILE A 177 -0.13 -9.38 -5.81
CA ILE A 177 -0.09 -9.09 -7.25
C ILE A 177 -1.35 -8.35 -7.69
N THR A 178 -2.52 -8.76 -7.20
CA THR A 178 -3.79 -8.10 -7.52
C THR A 178 -3.83 -6.67 -7.01
N SER A 179 -3.32 -6.43 -5.79
CA SER A 179 -3.22 -5.10 -5.20
C SER A 179 -2.19 -4.22 -5.92
N PHE A 180 -1.07 -4.81 -6.33
CA PHE A 180 -0.02 -4.16 -7.10
C PHE A 180 -0.49 -3.77 -8.50
N LYS A 181 -1.16 -4.67 -9.24
CA LYS A 181 -1.73 -4.36 -10.56
C LYS A 181 -2.71 -3.19 -10.50
N LYS A 182 -3.57 -3.14 -9.47
CA LYS A 182 -4.48 -2.00 -9.25
C LYS A 182 -3.71 -0.69 -9.02
N ALA A 183 -2.58 -0.74 -8.30
CA ALA A 183 -1.75 0.44 -8.07
C ALA A 183 -0.98 0.87 -9.33
N CYS A 184 -0.36 -0.07 -10.05
CA CYS A 184 0.42 0.18 -11.26
C CYS A 184 -0.40 0.81 -12.38
N VAL A 185 -1.63 0.33 -12.63
CA VAL A 185 -2.50 0.92 -13.68
C VAL A 185 -2.75 2.41 -13.43
N VAL A 186 -2.93 2.76 -12.17
CA VAL A 186 -3.18 4.14 -11.75
C VAL A 186 -1.90 4.98 -11.78
N LEU A 187 -0.76 4.40 -11.36
CA LEU A 187 0.56 5.04 -11.41
C LEU A 187 1.03 5.28 -12.86
N ASN A 188 0.89 4.31 -13.77
CA ASN A 188 1.27 4.47 -15.18
C ASN A 188 0.46 5.56 -15.86
N MET A 189 -0.84 5.70 -15.58
CA MET A 189 -1.65 6.81 -16.08
C MET A 189 -1.10 8.18 -15.63
N VAL A 190 -0.72 8.33 -14.36
CA VAL A 190 -0.21 9.61 -13.85
C VAL A 190 1.23 9.90 -14.26
N ILE A 191 2.08 8.88 -14.31
CA ILE A 191 3.47 9.01 -14.76
C ILE A 191 3.51 9.26 -16.26
N LEU A 192 2.69 8.59 -17.08
CA LEU A 192 2.55 8.92 -18.51
C LEU A 192 2.05 10.35 -18.71
N VAL A 193 1.09 10.84 -17.91
CA VAL A 193 0.66 12.25 -17.99
C VAL A 193 1.82 13.19 -17.61
N LYS A 194 2.55 12.93 -16.52
CA LYS A 194 3.69 13.76 -16.09
C LYS A 194 4.85 13.72 -17.08
N LEU A 195 5.18 12.56 -17.64
CA LEU A 195 6.21 12.39 -18.65
C LEU A 195 5.78 12.98 -20.00
N THR A 196 4.49 12.92 -20.38
CA THR A 196 4.00 13.58 -21.61
C THR A 196 4.08 15.10 -21.49
N VAL A 197 3.77 15.66 -20.31
CA VAL A 197 3.96 17.09 -20.02
C VAL A 197 5.45 17.47 -20.02
N ASN A 198 6.34 16.64 -19.45
CA ASN A 198 7.79 16.88 -19.48
C ASN A 198 8.42 16.62 -20.86
N ARG A 199 7.84 15.76 -21.70
CA ARG A 199 8.31 15.46 -23.06
C ARG A 199 8.15 16.67 -23.98
N HIS A 200 7.21 17.58 -23.70
CA HIS A 200 7.15 18.88 -24.40
C HIS A 200 8.26 19.86 -24.02
N LEU A 201 8.97 19.66 -22.91
CA LEU A 201 10.11 20.50 -22.52
C LEU A 201 11.46 19.97 -23.04
N LEU A 202 11.57 18.67 -23.36
CA LEU A 202 12.81 18.05 -23.82
C LEU A 202 13.02 18.03 -25.35
N TYR A 203 12.06 18.51 -26.15
CA TYR A 203 12.18 18.61 -27.62
C TYR A 203 12.21 20.04 -28.18
N LYS A 204 12.70 21.03 -27.43
CA LYS A 204 13.27 22.25 -28.03
C LYS A 204 14.73 22.02 -28.37
N VAL A 205 14.98 21.17 -29.37
CA VAL A 205 16.27 21.14 -30.08
C VAL A 205 16.25 22.32 -31.07
N PRO A 206 17.14 23.33 -30.97
CA PRO A 206 17.27 24.31 -32.04
C PRO A 206 17.83 23.62 -33.29
N ASN A 207 16.99 23.56 -34.32
CA ASN A 207 17.34 23.10 -35.66
C ASN A 207 18.30 24.12 -36.31
N ALA A 208 19.61 23.94 -36.11
CA ALA A 208 20.64 24.66 -36.83
C ALA A 208 21.33 23.71 -37.82
N ARG A 209 20.65 23.38 -38.93
CA ARG A 209 21.32 22.88 -40.13
C ARG A 209 22.01 24.06 -40.82
N ALA A 210 23.30 24.26 -40.53
CA ALA A 210 24.17 25.02 -41.43
C ALA A 210 24.46 24.16 -42.67
N PRO A 211 24.27 24.66 -43.91
CA PRO A 211 24.67 23.95 -45.11
C PRO A 211 26.20 23.96 -45.29
N PRO A 212 26.81 22.92 -45.87
CA PRO A 212 28.25 22.88 -46.11
C PRO A 212 28.66 23.85 -47.24
N PRO A 213 29.89 24.39 -47.22
CA PRO A 213 30.37 25.31 -48.24
C PRO A 213 30.58 24.59 -49.57
N ARG A 214 30.05 25.20 -50.64
CA ARG A 214 30.25 24.77 -52.04
C ARG A 214 31.72 24.94 -52.42
N ARG A 215 32.36 23.86 -52.86
CA ARG A 215 33.63 23.91 -53.60
C ARG A 215 33.40 24.65 -54.92
N SER A 216 34.06 25.79 -55.12
CA SER A 216 34.23 26.43 -56.43
C SER A 216 35.58 26.03 -57.01
N TRP A 217 35.56 25.39 -58.18
CA TRP A 217 36.71 25.22 -59.06
C TRP A 217 36.75 26.40 -60.04
N VAL A 218 37.75 27.27 -59.92
CA VAL A 218 38.27 28.23 -60.91
C VAL A 218 39.67 28.61 -60.37
N SER A 219 40.82 28.46 -61.02
CA SER A 219 41.26 28.06 -62.36
C SER A 219 42.56 27.26 -62.24
#